data_AF-A0A439YCA2-F1
#
_entry.id   AF-A0A439YCA2-F1
#
_cell.length_a   1.000
_cell.length_b   1.000
_cell.length_c   1.000
_cell.angle_alpha   90.00
_cell.angle_beta   90.00
_cell.angle_gamma   90.00
#
_symmetry.space_group_name_H-M   'P 1'
#
loop_
_entity.id
_entity.type
_entity.pdbx_description
1 polymer ?
#
loop_
_entity_poly.entity_id
_entity_poly.type
_entity_poly.pdbx_seq_one_letter_code
_entity_poly.pdbx_strand_id
1 'polypeptide(L)' 'MNFKAIIHEADEGGFWAEVPAIPGCATQGETMEELVQNLREAIEGCLSVEPLSFTSEPGRIVEIAV' A
#
# COMPACT_ATOMS: atom_id res chain seq x y z
N MET A 1 7.79 14.15 2.06
CA MET A 1 6.94 13.75 0.91
C MET A 1 5.49 13.71 1.39
N ASN A 2 4.52 13.95 0.50
CA ASN A 2 3.10 13.86 0.85
C ASN A 2 2.48 12.67 0.11
N PHE A 3 1.91 11.73 0.86
CA PHE A 3 1.21 10.58 0.31
C PHE A 3 -0.30 10.72 0.56
N LYS A 4 -1.10 10.21 -0.38
CA LYS A 4 -2.54 10.05 -0.18
C LYS A 4 -2.79 8.62 0.27
N ALA A 5 -3.58 8.46 1.32
CA ALA A 5 -4.10 7.18 1.76
C ALA A 5 -5.61 7.13 1.51
N ILE A 6 -6.12 5.96 1.17
CA ILE A 6 -7.56 5.66 1.14
C ILE A 6 -7.85 4.93 2.45
N ILE A 7 -8.84 5.41 3.19
CA ILE A 7 -9.21 4.88 4.50
C ILE A 7 -10.58 4.20 4.39
N HIS A 8 -10.69 3.07 5.05
CA HIS A 8 -11.87 2.22 5.08
C HIS A 8 -12.21 1.90 6.54
N GLU A 9 -13.51 1.90 6.85
CA GLU A 9 -14.00 1.32 8.10
C GLU A 9 -14.01 -0.22 7.96
N ALA A 10 -13.63 -0.93 9.01
CA ALA A 10 -13.67 -2.38 9.05
C ALA A 10 -15.01 -2.87 9.63
N ASP A 11 -15.52 -4.00 9.13
CA ASP A 11 -16.82 -4.55 9.52
C ASP A 11 -16.90 -4.90 11.03
N GLU A 12 -15.78 -5.23 11.64
CA GLU A 12 -15.66 -5.59 13.07
C GLU A 12 -15.35 -4.39 13.97
N GLY A 13 -15.25 -3.18 13.39
CA GLY A 13 -14.78 -1.97 14.06
C GLY A 13 -13.31 -1.64 13.75
N GLY A 14 -12.94 -0.39 14.01
CA GLY A 14 -11.62 0.13 13.63
C GLY A 14 -11.53 0.50 12.14
N PHE A 15 -10.30 0.64 11.66
CA PHE A 15 -10.00 1.15 10.33
C PHE A 15 -8.85 0.41 9.68
N TRP A 16 -8.86 0.37 8.36
CA TRP A 16 -7.69 0.02 7.57
C TRP A 16 -7.48 1.04 6.45
N ALA A 17 -6.26 1.12 5.95
CA ALA A 17 -5.92 2.05 4.89
C ALA A 17 -4.84 1.50 3.97
N GLU A 18 -4.88 1.96 2.72
CA GLU A 18 -3.89 1.66 1.69
C GLU A 18 -3.35 2.96 1.08
N VAL A 19 -2.11 2.89 0.58
CA VAL A 19 -1.44 4.01 -0.10
C VAL A 19 -1.29 3.69 -1.58
N PRO A 20 -2.16 4.21 -2.48
CA PRO A 20 -2.16 3.82 -3.89
C PRO A 20 -0.84 4.08 -4.62
N ALA A 21 -0.07 5.06 -4.15
CA ALA A 21 1.25 5.38 -4.73
C ALA A 21 2.33 4.33 -4.40
N ILE A 22 2.09 3.45 -3.43
CA ILE A 22 3.00 2.40 -2.98
C ILE A 22 2.21 1.08 -2.97
N PRO A 23 2.10 0.38 -4.11
CA PRO A 23 1.34 -0.87 -4.19
C PRO A 23 1.77 -1.88 -3.13
N GLY A 24 0.81 -2.40 -2.37
CA GLY A 24 1.06 -3.34 -1.25
C GLY A 24 1.35 -2.66 0.09
N CYS A 25 1.47 -1.33 0.15
CA CYS A 25 1.53 -0.60 1.42
C CYS A 25 0.12 -0.40 1.97
N ALA A 26 -0.23 -1.18 2.98
CA ALA A 26 -1.48 -1.09 3.71
C ALA A 26 -1.24 -1.38 5.20
N THR A 27 -2.13 -0.86 6.05
CA THR A 27 -2.09 -1.08 7.50
C THR A 27 -3.47 -0.88 8.11
N GLN A 28 -3.60 -1.16 9.40
CA GLN A 28 -4.85 -1.03 10.16
C GLN A 28 -4.61 -0.41 11.54
N GLY A 29 -5.68 0.02 12.19
CA GLY A 29 -5.66 0.53 13.56
C GLY A 29 -7.08 0.63 14.13
N GLU A 30 -7.22 0.50 15.44
CA GLU A 30 -8.51 0.56 16.14
C GLU A 30 -9.06 2.00 16.17
N THR A 31 -8.15 2.98 16.11
CA THR A 31 -8.49 4.41 16.07
C THR A 31 -7.85 5.11 14.88
N MET A 32 -8.41 6.25 14.50
CA MET A 32 -7.85 7.09 13.45
C MET A 32 -6.42 7.59 13.77
N GLU A 33 -6.10 7.87 15.02
CA GLU A 33 -4.76 8.29 15.43
C GLU A 33 -3.74 7.15 15.30
N GLU A 34 -4.11 5.96 15.75
CA GLU A 34 -3.29 4.75 15.59
C GLU A 34 -3.07 4.41 14.11
N LEU A 35 -4.14 4.40 13.31
CA LEU A 35 -4.04 4.14 11.87
C LEU A 35 -3.05 5.09 11.19
N VAL A 36 -3.12 6.38 11.51
CA VAL A 36 -2.24 7.39 10.92
C VAL A 36 -0.80 7.23 11.40
N GLN A 37 -0.57 6.80 12.64
CA GLN A 37 0.76 6.46 13.12
C GLN A 37 1.32 5.23 12.36
N ASN A 38 0.54 4.16 12.29
CA ASN A 38 0.91 2.93 11.59
C ASN A 38 1.15 3.18 10.09
N LEU A 39 0.39 4.08 9.47
CA LEU A 39 0.58 4.47 8.06
C LEU A 39 1.96 5.10 7.83
N ARG A 40 2.44 5.94 8.75
CA ARG A 40 3.77 6.55 8.62
C ARG A 40 4.85 5.48 8.65
N GLU A 41 4.77 4.56 9.61
CA GLU A 41 5.73 3.47 9.76
C GLU A 41 5.69 2.52 8.55
N ALA A 42 4.51 2.18 8.05
CA ALA A 42 4.35 1.35 6.86
C ALA A 42 4.95 2.02 5.60
N ILE A 43 4.73 3.32 5.40
CA ILE A 43 5.31 4.07 4.28
C ILE A 43 6.84 4.09 4.39
N GLU A 44 7.38 4.39 5.57
CA GLU A 44 8.83 4.39 5.80
C GLU A 44 9.43 3.01 5.54
N GLY A 45 8.79 1.94 6.02
CA GLY A 45 9.20 0.56 5.77
C GLY A 45 9.21 0.21 4.28
N CYS A 46 8.14 0.55 3.55
CA CYS A 46 8.05 0.28 2.11
C CYS A 46 9.07 1.08 1.27
N LEU A 47 9.47 2.27 1.71
CA LEU A 47 10.49 3.08 1.03
C LEU A 47 11.92 2.68 1.42
N SER A 48 12.10 1.97 2.55
CA SER A 48 13.40 1.50 3.03
C SER A 48 13.94 0.30 2.25
N VAL A 49 13.07 -0.41 1.51
CA VAL A 49 13.45 -1.52 0.65
C VAL A 49 13.75 -1.00 -0.75
N GLU A 50 14.84 -1.48 -1.35
CA GLU A 50 15.04 -1.27 -2.78
C GLU A 50 13.90 -1.98 -3.52
N PRO A 51 13.15 -1.28 -4.40
CA PRO A 51 12.12 -1.94 -5.17
C PRO A 51 12.77 -3.08 -5.95
N LEU A 52 12.18 -4.28 -5.87
CA LEU A 52 12.58 -5.39 -6.72
C LEU A 52 12.40 -4.93 -8.18
N SER A 53 13.50 -4.49 -8.77
CA SER A 53 13.56 -4.18 -10.19
C SER A 53 13.55 -5.51 -10.91
N PHE A 54 12.37 -5.96 -11.30
CA PHE A 54 12.27 -6.99 -12.30
C PHE A 54 12.63 -6.34 -13.64
N THR A 55 13.90 -6.44 -14.01
CA THR A 55 14.26 -6.33 -15.42
C THR A 55 13.69 -7.56 -16.11
N SER A 56 12.52 -7.40 -16.71
CA SER A 56 12.02 -8.43 -17.61
C SER A 56 12.88 -8.42 -18.87
N GLU A 57 13.32 -9.61 -19.27
CA GLU A 57 13.86 -9.78 -20.62
C GLU A 57 12.79 -9.35 -21.64
N PRO A 58 13.19 -8.81 -22.82
CA PRO A 58 12.24 -8.42 -23.86
C PRO A 58 11.25 -9.54 -24.18
N GLY A 59 9.98 -9.33 -23.85
CA GLY A 59 8.89 -10.29 -24.02
C GLY A 59 7.84 -9.84 -25.03
N ARG A 60 6.86 -10.72 -25.31
CA ARG A 60 5.67 -10.36 -26.11
C ARG A 60 4.49 -10.15 -25.18
N ILE A 61 3.81 -9.01 -25.32
CA ILE A 61 2.53 -8.75 -24.67
C ILE A 61 1.43 -9.38 -25.53
N VAL A 62 0.55 -10.16 -24.91
CA VAL A 62 -0.65 -10.74 -25.56
C VAL A 62 -1.89 -10.38 -24.74
N GLU A 63 -2.99 -10.10 -25.42
CA GLU A 63 -4.29 -9.83 -24.81
C GLU A 63 -5.05 -11.16 -24.66
N ILE A 64 -5.59 -11.43 -23.47
CA ILE A 64 -6.35 -12.65 -23.17
C ILE A 64 -7.72 -12.22 -22.63
N ALA A 65 -8.79 -12.65 -23.29
CA ALA A 65 -10.15 -12.51 -22.78
C ALA A 65 -10.50 -13.73 -21.91
N VAL A 66 -11.14 -13.49 -20.78
CA VAL A 66 -11.65 -14.51 -19.85
C VAL A 66 -13.16 -14.62 -19.98
#